data_AF-A0A7V9QH69-F1
#
_entry.id   AF-A0A7V9QH69-F1
#
_cell.length_a   1.000
_cell.length_b   1.000
_cell.length_c   1.000
_cell.angle_alpha   90.00
_cell.angle_beta   90.00
_cell.angle_gamma   90.00
#
_symmetry.space_group_name_H-M   'P 1'
#
loop_
_entity.id
_entity.type
_entity.pdbx_description
1 polymer ?
#
loop_
_entity_poly.entity_id
_entity_poly.type
_entity_poly.pdbx_seq_one_letter_code
_entity_poly.pdbx_strand_id
1 'polypeptide(L)'
;MGKKNLGAGFAMPAENARTPVSEEGAKSFISKSGHAPALPGARQRSSRLRRAQAEDTERLNVHVPIGTANRVRERAVKERRSLSDAVTEALDSWLKSRPA
;
A
#
# COMPACT_ATOMS: atom_id res chain seq x y z
N MET A 1 -47.70 34.31 -12.27
CA MET A 1 -47.52 32.98 -11.63
C MET A 1 -47.44 31.95 -12.74
N GLY A 2 -46.35 31.16 -12.82
CA GLY A 2 -46.27 30.05 -13.80
C GLY A 2 -44.86 29.60 -14.18
N LYS A 3 -43.96 29.38 -13.21
CA LYS A 3 -42.68 28.70 -13.46
C LYS A 3 -42.94 27.19 -13.56
N LYS A 4 -43.24 26.66 -14.74
CA LYS A 4 -43.33 25.21 -15.03
C LYS A 4 -43.03 25.07 -16.53
N ASN A 5 -41.86 24.65 -17.01
CA ASN A 5 -41.37 23.27 -16.99
C ASN A 5 -39.90 23.24 -17.45
N LEU A 6 -38.93 23.36 -16.54
CA LEU A 6 -37.53 23.03 -16.80
C LEU A 6 -37.22 21.65 -16.20
N GLY A 7 -37.95 20.63 -16.66
CA GLY A 7 -37.89 19.30 -16.08
C GLY A 7 -38.19 18.20 -17.10
N ALA A 8 -37.82 18.40 -18.37
CA ALA A 8 -37.71 17.28 -19.30
C ALA A 8 -36.47 16.46 -18.89
N GLY A 9 -36.65 15.70 -17.81
CA GLY A 9 -35.66 14.81 -17.24
C GLY A 9 -35.19 13.82 -18.29
N PHE A 10 -33.87 13.63 -18.36
CA PHE A 10 -33.29 12.46 -19.00
C PHE A 10 -34.03 11.22 -18.50
N ALA A 11 -34.71 10.51 -19.40
CA ALA A 11 -35.32 9.23 -19.08
C ALA A 11 -34.17 8.27 -18.72
N MET A 12 -33.96 8.07 -17.42
CA MET A 12 -32.99 7.09 -16.96
C MET A 12 -33.46 5.71 -17.44
N PRO A 13 -32.56 4.89 -17.99
CA PRO A 13 -32.90 3.53 -18.38
C PRO A 13 -33.46 2.78 -17.18
N ALA A 14 -34.50 1.97 -17.40
CA ALA A 14 -35.13 1.17 -16.36
C ALA A 14 -34.06 0.40 -15.58
N GLU A 15 -34.16 0.43 -14.24
CA GLU A 15 -33.21 -0.28 -13.39
C GLU A 15 -33.18 -1.76 -13.78
N ASN A 16 -32.00 -2.27 -14.11
CA ASN A 16 -31.81 -3.70 -14.40
C ASN A 16 -32.34 -4.51 -13.21
N ALA A 17 -33.18 -5.49 -13.50
CA ALA A 17 -33.72 -6.38 -12.48
C ALA A 17 -32.56 -6.99 -11.67
N ARG A 18 -32.55 -6.71 -10.36
CA ARG A 18 -31.52 -7.24 -9.47
C ARG A 18 -31.66 -8.76 -9.41
N THR A 19 -30.60 -9.46 -9.78
CA THR A 19 -30.52 -10.91 -9.59
C THR A 19 -30.65 -11.21 -8.09
N PRO A 20 -31.59 -12.09 -7.67
CA PRO A 20 -31.72 -12.46 -6.27
C PRO A 20 -30.44 -13.20 -5.82
N VAL A 21 -29.68 -12.58 -4.93
CA VAL A 21 -28.52 -13.20 -4.28
C VAL A 21 -29.05 -13.99 -3.09
N SER A 22 -28.66 -15.26 -2.96
CA SER A 22 -28.99 -16.04 -1.77
C SER A 22 -28.39 -15.40 -0.51
N GLU A 23 -29.02 -15.58 0.65
CA GLU A 23 -28.52 -14.99 1.91
C GLU A 23 -27.07 -15.43 2.24
N GLU A 24 -26.67 -16.65 1.86
CA GLU A 24 -25.27 -17.10 1.96
C GLU A 24 -24.33 -16.39 0.98
N GLY A 25 -24.79 -16.08 -0.22
CA GLY A 25 -24.06 -15.25 -1.19
C GLY A 25 -23.88 -13.82 -0.68
N ALA A 26 -24.90 -13.22 -0.08
CA ALA A 26 -24.81 -11.87 0.48
C ALA A 26 -23.82 -11.79 1.65
N LYS A 27 -23.82 -12.80 2.54
CA LYS A 27 -22.88 -12.90 3.67
C LYS A 27 -21.41 -12.97 3.23
N SER A 28 -21.12 -13.55 2.06
CA SER A 28 -19.76 -13.66 1.53
C SER A 28 -19.23 -12.39 0.85
N PHE A 29 -20.10 -11.45 0.46
CA PHE A 29 -19.70 -10.12 -0.02
C PHE A 29 -19.54 -9.11 1.12
N ILE A 30 -20.42 -9.15 2.13
CA ILE A 30 -20.30 -8.28 3.32
C ILE A 30 -19.01 -8.61 4.12
N SER A 31 -18.59 -9.88 4.13
CA SER A 31 -17.35 -10.30 4.80
C SER A 31 -16.05 -9.91 4.08
N LYS A 32 -16.13 -9.37 2.84
CA LYS A 32 -14.96 -8.96 2.06
C LYS A 32 -14.90 -7.47 1.72
N SER A 33 -15.98 -6.70 1.93
CA SER A 33 -15.96 -5.24 1.73
C SER A 33 -15.74 -4.43 3.01
N GLY A 34 -15.54 -5.09 4.15
CA GLY A 34 -15.14 -4.43 5.39
C GLY A 34 -13.63 -4.32 5.46
N HIS A 35 -13.12 -3.09 5.41
CA HIS A 35 -11.84 -2.73 6.02
C HIS A 35 -11.80 -3.36 7.42
N ALA A 36 -11.09 -4.48 7.57
CA ALA A 36 -11.01 -5.14 8.87
C ALA A 36 -10.33 -4.15 9.83
N PRO A 37 -10.98 -3.70 10.92
CA PRO A 37 -10.26 -2.96 11.94
C PRO A 37 -9.15 -3.89 12.41
N ALA A 38 -7.91 -3.39 12.40
CA ALA A 38 -6.77 -4.13 12.93
C ALA A 38 -7.16 -4.65 14.32
N LEU A 39 -7.26 -5.98 14.47
CA LEU A 39 -7.57 -6.63 15.74
C LEU A 39 -6.63 -6.04 16.81
N PRO A 40 -7.14 -5.58 17.98
CA PRO A 40 -6.29 -5.14 19.08
C PRO A 40 -5.57 -6.39 19.61
N GLY A 41 -4.41 -6.69 19.05
CA GLY A 41 -3.76 -7.99 19.22
C GLY A 41 -3.15 -8.57 17.95
N ALA A 42 -3.30 -7.92 16.78
CA ALA A 42 -2.44 -8.13 15.62
C ALA A 42 -1.02 -7.61 15.92
N ARG A 43 -0.42 -8.07 17.02
CA ARG A 43 1.02 -8.07 17.22
C ARG A 43 1.59 -8.82 16.03
N GLN A 44 2.25 -8.02 15.19
CA GLN A 44 3.15 -8.43 14.14
C GLN A 44 3.73 -9.81 14.47
N ARG A 45 3.38 -10.83 13.67
CA ARG A 45 4.14 -12.07 13.65
C ARG A 45 5.50 -11.74 13.01
N SER A 46 6.33 -10.97 13.72
CA SER A 46 7.75 -10.93 13.46
C SER A 46 8.26 -12.31 13.90
N SER A 47 8.56 -13.12 12.90
CA SER A 47 9.26 -14.39 13.09
C SER A 47 10.43 -14.15 14.03
N ARG A 48 10.64 -15.04 15.00
CA ARG A 48 11.70 -14.92 16.02
C ARG A 48 13.09 -14.67 15.39
N LEU A 49 13.31 -15.18 14.18
CA LEU A 49 14.47 -14.87 13.32
C LEU A 49 14.68 -13.38 13.03
N ARG A 50 13.61 -12.60 12.82
CA ARG A 50 13.68 -11.14 12.60
C ARG A 50 14.03 -10.35 13.86
N ARG A 51 13.85 -10.93 15.05
CA ARG A 51 14.23 -10.28 16.32
C ARG A 51 15.72 -10.44 16.61
N ALA A 52 16.29 -11.61 16.32
CA ALA A 52 17.71 -11.87 16.57
C ALA A 52 18.65 -10.98 15.74
N GLN A 53 18.27 -10.62 14.51
CA GLN A 53 19.04 -9.65 13.70
C GLN A 53 18.81 -8.19 14.11
N ALA A 54 17.77 -7.89 14.88
CA ALA A 54 17.39 -6.52 15.18
C ALA A 54 18.16 -5.92 16.36
N GLU A 55 18.85 -6.71 17.18
CA GLU A 55 19.57 -6.20 18.35
C GLU A 55 20.80 -5.35 17.95
N ASP A 56 21.43 -5.66 16.81
CA ASP A 56 22.56 -4.90 16.27
C ASP A 56 22.20 -4.01 15.07
N THR A 57 20.92 -3.96 14.66
CA THR A 57 20.48 -3.19 13.50
C THR A 57 19.77 -1.91 13.92
N GLU A 58 20.45 -0.77 13.82
CA GLU A 58 19.82 0.54 14.00
C GLU A 58 18.94 0.88 12.78
N ARG A 59 17.71 1.37 13.04
CA ARG A 59 16.78 1.79 11.99
C ARG A 59 16.87 3.30 11.80
N LEU A 60 17.23 3.71 10.59
CA LEU A 60 17.28 5.11 10.21
C LEU A 60 16.09 5.49 9.32
N ASN A 61 15.41 6.57 9.67
CA ASN A 61 14.41 7.20 8.80
C ASN A 61 15.07 8.36 8.04
N VAL A 62 15.20 8.23 6.72
CA VAL A 62 15.83 9.23 5.87
C VAL A 62 14.81 9.79 4.88
N HIS A 63 14.71 11.12 4.83
CA HIS A 63 13.97 11.79 3.78
C HIS A 63 14.89 12.07 2.60
N VAL A 64 14.52 11.53 1.44
CA VAL A 64 15.30 11.64 0.20
C VAL A 64 14.45 12.36 -0.84
N PRO A 65 15.02 13.29 -1.63
CA PRO A 65 14.31 13.91 -2.76
C PRO A 65 13.77 12.85 -3.73
N ILE A 66 12.59 13.11 -4.29
CA ILE A 66 11.86 12.11 -5.08
C ILE A 66 12.62 11.63 -6.32
N GLY A 67 13.37 12.53 -6.98
CA GLY A 67 14.20 12.16 -8.13
C GLY A 67 15.29 11.14 -7.77
N THR A 68 15.93 11.32 -6.62
CA THR A 68 16.95 10.38 -6.11
C THR A 68 16.31 9.06 -5.67
N ALA A 69 15.14 9.13 -5.02
CA ALA A 69 14.40 7.93 -4.60
C ALA A 69 14.00 7.04 -5.78
N ASN A 70 13.57 7.63 -6.90
CA ASN A 70 13.21 6.87 -8.11
C ASN A 70 14.42 6.17 -8.71
N ARG A 71 15.59 6.84 -8.80
CA ARG A 71 16.83 6.22 -9.28
C ARG A 71 17.26 5.01 -8.43
N VAL A 72 17.14 5.12 -7.11
CA VAL A 72 17.45 4.00 -6.20
C VAL A 72 16.48 2.84 -6.41
N ARG A 73 15.18 3.13 -6.63
CA ARG A 73 14.19 2.08 -6.93
C ARG A 73 14.46 1.36 -8.24
N GLU A 74 14.73 2.11 -9.31
CA GLU A 74 15.05 1.55 -10.62
C GLU A 74 16.29 0.63 -10.54
N ARG A 75 17.32 1.08 -9.82
CA ARG A 75 18.53 0.29 -9.58
C ARG A 75 18.23 -0.99 -8.79
N ALA A 76 17.48 -0.89 -7.70
CA ALA A 76 17.11 -2.05 -6.88
C ALA A 76 16.32 -3.10 -7.68
N VAL A 77 15.40 -2.66 -8.55
CA VAL A 77 14.65 -3.54 -9.46
C VAL A 77 15.59 -4.22 -10.46
N LYS A 78 16.50 -3.47 -11.08
CA LYS A 78 17.47 -4.00 -12.06
C LYS A 78 18.38 -5.06 -11.44
N GLU A 79 18.84 -4.81 -10.21
CA GLU A 79 19.76 -5.70 -9.48
C GLU A 79 19.04 -6.83 -8.72
N ARG A 80 17.70 -6.84 -8.74
CA ARG A 80 16.83 -7.79 -8.00
C ARG A 80 17.15 -7.84 -6.50
N ARG A 81 17.45 -6.68 -5.92
CA ARG A 81 17.79 -6.51 -4.49
C ARG A 81 16.68 -5.76 -3.75
N SER A 82 16.69 -5.85 -2.41
CA SER A 82 15.81 -5.03 -1.60
C SER A 82 16.25 -3.56 -1.64
N LEU A 83 15.31 -2.63 -1.46
CA LEU A 83 15.62 -1.19 -1.38
C LEU A 83 16.60 -0.89 -0.24
N SER A 84 16.43 -1.57 0.90
CA SER A 84 17.33 -1.41 2.05
C SER A 84 18.74 -1.84 1.71
N ASP A 85 18.93 -2.99 1.05
CA ASP A 85 20.27 -3.47 0.68
C ASP A 85 20.96 -2.53 -0.31
N ALA A 86 20.22 -2.05 -1.32
CA ALA A 86 20.73 -1.11 -2.30
C ALA A 86 21.18 0.22 -1.66
N VAL A 87 20.46 0.68 -0.63
CA VAL A 87 20.83 1.89 0.14
C VAL A 87 22.06 1.62 1.00
N THR A 88 22.12 0.49 1.71
CA THR A 88 23.25 0.12 2.56
C THR A 88 24.55 -0.02 1.76
N GLU A 89 24.49 -0.65 0.58
CA GLU A 89 25.66 -0.79 -0.30
C GLU A 89 26.12 0.54 -0.89
N ALA A 90 25.17 1.42 -1.26
CA ALA A 90 25.50 2.76 -1.71
C ALA A 90 26.18 3.59 -0.61
N LEU A 91 25.70 3.46 0.63
CA LEU A 91 26.31 4.09 1.82
C LEU A 91 27.69 3.53 2.10
N ASP A 92 27.87 2.21 2.07
CA ASP A 92 29.16 1.55 2.29
C ASP A 92 30.19 1.95 1.22
N SER A 93 29.79 1.96 -0.05
CA SER A 93 30.63 2.45 -1.15
C SER A 93 31.01 3.92 -0.97
N TRP A 94 30.07 4.76 -0.53
CA TRP A 94 30.32 6.17 -0.27
C TRP A 94 31.27 6.39 0.91
N LEU A 95 31.09 5.67 2.02
CA LEU A 95 31.97 5.73 3.19
C LEU A 95 33.39 5.30 2.82
N LYS A 96 33.55 4.21 2.06
CA LYS A 96 34.87 3.74 1.58
C LYS A 96 35.54 4.70 0.61
N SER A 97 34.77 5.46 -0.17
CA SER A 97 35.31 6.45 -1.12
C SER A 97 35.83 7.72 -0.47
N ARG A 98 35.56 7.93 0.84
CA ARG A 98 36.03 9.08 1.60
C ARG A 98 37.14 8.65 2.55
N PRO A 99 38.42 8.98 2.28
CA PRO A 99 39.43 8.91 3.32
C PRO A 99 39.08 9.92 4.41
N ALA A 100 39.29 9.51 5.67
CA ALA A 100 39.09 10.35 6.85
C ALA A 100 39.95 11.61 6.83
#